data_AF-A0AA40KJS7-F1
#
_entry.id   AF-A0AA40KJS7-F1
#
_cell.length_a   1.000
_cell.length_b   1.000
_cell.length_c   1.000
_cell.angle_alpha   90.00
_cell.angle_beta   90.00
_cell.angle_gamma   90.00
#
_symmetry.space_group_name_H-M   'P 1'
#
loop_
_entity.id
_entity.type
_entity.pdbx_description
1 polymer ?
#
loop_
_entity_poly.entity_id
_entity_poly.type
_entity_poly.pdbx_seq_one_letter_code
_entity_poly.pdbx_strand_id
1 'polypeptide(L)'
;MRFLWLILTIARILESILGDRVCHPNDTDISIPGQRSQEILSRRRRLTFPMGSTFVVTMSLLQAIPVKLPSNWNLVFEFDVIWPIPPPESFRKKYHKKRPWMVKRRHRRELYATFETALDSRNLPGRQCVLRTICEAKTLLSSPGVSFVEDVIRLILSNTEKVKGIDSYDVAYRTEMPCDVVYPCPISLLKLLLFNLYSDDLG
;
A
#
# COMPACT_ATOMS: atom_id res chain seq x y z
N MET A 1 -6.93 28.30 37.49
CA MET A 1 -7.46 29.15 36.40
C MET A 1 -7.06 28.71 34.98
N ARG A 2 -5.89 28.09 34.74
CA ARG A 2 -5.48 27.62 33.39
C ARG A 2 -6.27 26.40 32.86
N PHE A 3 -6.75 25.54 33.75
CA PHE A 3 -7.50 24.32 33.39
C PHE A 3 -8.89 24.62 32.82
N LEU A 4 -9.58 25.65 33.32
CA LEU A 4 -10.87 26.09 32.77
C LEU A 4 -10.76 26.63 31.34
N TRP A 5 -9.66 27.31 31.03
CA TRP A 5 -9.39 27.82 29.69
C TRP A 5 -9.13 26.70 28.67
N LEU A 6 -8.42 25.64 29.10
CA LEU A 6 -8.23 24.44 28.28
C LEU A 6 -9.56 23.72 27.99
N ILE A 7 -10.43 23.60 28.99
CA ILE A 7 -11.75 22.97 28.80
C ILE A 7 -12.63 23.80 27.85
N LEU A 8 -12.66 25.13 27.99
CA LEU A 8 -13.44 26.02 27.13
C LEU A 8 -12.92 26.03 25.68
N THR A 9 -11.61 25.94 25.48
CA THR A 9 -11.01 25.88 24.13
C THR A 9 -11.28 24.53 23.48
N ILE A 10 -11.17 23.43 24.22
CA ILE A 10 -11.52 22.08 23.72
C ILE A 10 -13.02 22.01 23.37
N ALA A 11 -13.91 22.60 24.18
CA ALA A 11 -15.34 22.64 23.90
C ALA A 11 -15.66 23.39 22.59
N ARG A 12 -15.03 24.56 22.36
CA ARG A 12 -15.20 25.32 21.10
C ARG A 12 -14.67 24.58 19.87
N ILE A 13 -13.57 23.86 20.02
CA ILE A 13 -13.01 23.04 18.93
C ILE A 13 -13.95 21.86 18.64
N LEU A 14 -14.51 21.23 19.68
CA LEU A 14 -15.45 20.12 19.54
C LEU A 14 -16.76 20.57 18.87
N GLU A 15 -17.30 21.76 19.20
CA GLU A 15 -18.45 22.35 18.50
C GLU A 15 -18.18 22.62 17.01
N SER A 16 -16.95 22.99 16.65
CA SER A 16 -16.57 23.20 15.24
C SER A 16 -16.41 21.91 14.44
N ILE A 17 -16.14 20.79 15.11
CA ILE A 17 -15.98 19.45 14.50
C ILE A 17 -17.33 18.71 14.47
N LEU A 18 -18.17 18.87 15.49
CA LEU A 18 -19.50 18.27 15.59
C LEU A 18 -20.63 19.13 15.04
N GLY A 19 -20.35 20.38 14.64
CA GLY A 19 -21.30 21.23 13.93
C GLY A 19 -21.73 20.51 12.66
N ASP A 20 -22.96 20.02 12.65
CA ASP A 20 -23.58 19.38 11.50
C ASP A 20 -23.30 20.23 10.27
N ARG A 21 -22.66 19.64 9.26
CA ARG A 21 -22.62 20.24 7.91
C ARG A 21 -24.03 20.18 7.34
N VAL A 22 -24.91 21.05 7.84
CA VAL A 22 -26.17 21.37 7.21
C VAL A 22 -25.80 22.13 5.95
N CYS A 23 -25.60 21.38 4.87
CA CYS A 23 -25.54 21.95 3.54
C CYS A 23 -26.88 22.63 3.29
N HIS A 24 -26.93 23.96 3.39
CA HIS A 24 -28.10 24.70 2.94
C HIS A 24 -28.30 24.43 1.44
N PRO A 25 -29.48 23.95 1.02
CA PRO A 25 -29.83 23.87 -0.38
C PRO A 25 -29.78 25.28 -0.96
N ASN A 26 -29.08 25.46 -2.10
CA ASN A 26 -29.21 26.67 -2.90
C ASN A 26 -30.58 26.61 -3.60
N ASP A 27 -31.63 27.07 -2.91
CA ASP A 27 -32.91 27.33 -3.54
C ASP A 27 -32.81 28.65 -4.30
N THR A 28 -32.49 28.56 -5.60
CA THR A 28 -32.70 29.67 -6.52
C THR A 28 -34.19 29.74 -6.84
N ASP A 29 -34.87 30.69 -6.21
CA ASP A 29 -36.31 30.92 -6.37
C ASP A 29 -36.57 31.66 -7.68
N ILE A 30 -36.53 30.95 -8.81
CA ILE A 30 -37.07 31.42 -10.09
C ILE A 30 -38.41 30.71 -10.28
N SER A 31 -39.44 31.24 -9.64
CA SER A 31 -40.79 30.69 -9.66
C SER A 31 -41.53 31.08 -10.95
N ILE A 32 -41.60 30.14 -11.90
CA ILE A 32 -42.73 30.04 -12.83
C ILE A 32 -43.76 29.11 -12.15
N PRO A 33 -45.02 29.54 -11.95
CA PRO A 33 -46.01 28.72 -11.27
C PRO A 33 -46.46 27.58 -12.18
N GLY A 34 -46.14 26.32 -11.84
CA GLY A 34 -46.73 25.18 -12.57
C GLY A 34 -46.10 23.80 -12.44
N GLN A 35 -44.90 23.64 -11.86
CA GLN A 35 -44.32 22.29 -11.78
C GLN A 35 -43.32 22.14 -10.63
N ARG A 36 -43.81 21.74 -9.44
CA ARG A 36 -42.94 21.15 -8.41
C ARG A 36 -42.60 19.73 -8.83
N SER A 37 -41.56 19.57 -9.65
CA SER A 37 -40.83 18.31 -9.70
C SER A 37 -39.77 18.32 -8.62
N GLN A 38 -39.93 17.47 -7.60
CA GLN A 38 -38.91 17.22 -6.56
C GLN A 38 -37.80 16.28 -7.06
N GLU A 39 -37.78 15.91 -8.34
CA GLU A 39 -36.67 15.13 -8.89
C GLU A 39 -35.43 16.01 -9.02
N ILE A 40 -34.47 15.79 -8.12
CA ILE A 40 -33.08 16.19 -8.32
C ILE A 40 -32.62 15.49 -9.59
N LEU A 41 -32.60 16.21 -10.71
CA LEU A 41 -32.00 15.74 -11.95
C LEU A 41 -30.51 15.57 -11.70
N SER A 42 -30.11 14.36 -11.32
CA SER A 42 -28.72 13.95 -11.18
C SER A 42 -28.07 13.95 -12.56
N ARG A 43 -27.67 15.14 -13.03
CA ARG A 43 -27.00 15.32 -14.31
C ARG A 43 -25.58 14.80 -14.11
N ARG A 44 -25.35 13.55 -14.52
CA ARG A 44 -24.06 12.88 -14.42
C ARG A 44 -23.04 13.56 -15.33
N ARG A 45 -22.39 14.63 -14.85
CA ARG A 45 -21.28 15.29 -15.56
C ARG A 45 -20.12 14.30 -15.63
N ARG A 46 -19.64 14.00 -16.84
CA ARG A 46 -18.47 13.14 -17.06
C ARG A 46 -17.30 14.03 -17.43
N LEU A 47 -16.18 13.86 -16.73
CA LEU A 47 -14.92 14.48 -17.10
C LEU A 47 -14.35 13.72 -18.32
N THR A 48 -14.21 14.39 -19.46
CA THR A 48 -13.64 13.81 -20.68
C THR A 48 -12.24 14.36 -20.87
N PHE A 49 -11.24 13.49 -20.89
CA PHE A 49 -9.85 13.85 -21.16
C PHE A 49 -9.55 13.77 -22.67
N PRO A 50 -8.71 14.66 -23.21
CA PRO A 50 -8.21 14.53 -24.58
C PRO A 50 -7.33 13.29 -24.75
N MET A 51 -7.17 12.83 -25.98
CA MET A 51 -6.31 11.67 -26.30
C MET A 51 -4.86 11.94 -25.88
N GLY A 52 -4.21 10.95 -25.27
CA GLY A 52 -2.83 11.08 -24.80
C GLY A 52 -2.67 11.77 -23.43
N SER A 53 -3.76 12.10 -22.74
CA SER A 53 -3.71 12.58 -21.37
C SER A 53 -3.23 11.48 -20.40
N THR A 54 -2.42 11.85 -19.42
CA THR A 54 -1.88 10.95 -18.39
C THR A 54 -2.22 11.49 -17.01
N PHE A 55 -2.63 10.61 -16.11
CA PHE A 55 -2.79 10.93 -14.70
C PHE A 55 -1.45 10.68 -13.99
N VAL A 56 -0.93 11.66 -13.25
CA VAL A 56 0.34 11.55 -12.54
C VAL A 56 0.12 11.87 -11.07
N VAL A 57 0.65 11.03 -10.18
CA VAL A 57 0.74 11.30 -8.75
C VAL A 57 2.21 11.44 -8.41
N THR A 58 2.59 12.62 -7.93
CA THR A 58 3.96 12.94 -7.52
C THR A 58 4.03 13.01 -6.01
N MET A 59 4.95 12.24 -5.42
CA MET A 59 5.29 12.32 -4.00
C MET A 59 6.67 12.97 -3.87
N SER A 60 6.73 14.15 -3.26
CA SER A 60 7.98 14.90 -3.06
C SER A 60 8.41 14.86 -1.60
N LEU A 61 9.64 14.43 -1.33
CA LEU A 61 10.28 14.44 -0.02
C LEU A 61 11.39 15.50 -0.02
N LEU A 62 11.27 16.48 0.88
CA LEU A 62 12.29 17.52 1.07
C LEU A 62 13.15 17.18 2.28
N GLN A 63 14.45 17.04 2.08
CA GLN A 63 15.43 16.86 3.14
C GLN A 63 16.50 17.95 3.07
N ALA A 64 16.67 18.72 4.14
CA ALA A 64 17.77 19.67 4.24
C ALA A 64 19.08 18.89 4.40
N ILE A 65 20.11 19.22 3.61
CA ILE A 65 21.42 18.60 3.74
C ILE A 65 22.15 19.30 4.88
N PRO A 66 22.51 18.61 5.99
CA PRO A 66 23.19 19.23 7.11
C PRO A 66 24.69 19.33 6.81
N VAL A 67 25.07 20.24 5.92
CA VAL A 67 26.48 20.63 5.72
C VAL A 67 26.77 21.83 6.63
N LYS A 68 27.92 21.83 7.33
CA LYS A 68 28.38 23.03 8.06
C LYS A 68 28.42 24.21 7.08
N LEU A 69 27.73 25.30 7.44
CA LEU A 69 27.46 26.55 6.70
C LEU A 69 28.57 27.05 5.73
N PRO A 70 28.24 27.85 4.69
CA PRO A 70 26.96 28.51 4.39
C PRO A 70 26.40 28.03 3.04
N SER A 71 25.49 27.06 3.07
CA SER A 71 24.89 26.56 1.84
C SER A 71 23.48 26.03 2.14
N ASN A 72 22.45 26.70 1.64
CA ASN A 72 21.02 26.38 1.85
C ASN A 72 20.52 25.35 0.83
N TRP A 73 21.29 24.28 0.61
CA TRP A 73 20.94 23.26 -0.37
C TRP A 73 19.97 22.26 0.26
N ASN A 74 18.74 22.27 -0.26
CA ASN A 74 17.75 21.25 0.05
C ASN A 74 17.83 20.17 -1.01
N LEU A 75 17.75 18.92 -0.58
CA LEU A 75 17.59 17.78 -1.45
C LEU A 75 16.10 17.49 -1.58
N VAL A 76 15.61 17.43 -2.83
CA VAL A 76 14.24 17.06 -3.15
C VAL A 76 14.27 15.68 -3.81
N PHE A 77 13.61 14.70 -3.20
CA PHE A 77 13.33 13.42 -3.81
C PHE A 77 11.91 13.45 -4.38
N GLU A 78 11.78 13.33 -5.70
CA GLU A 78 10.48 13.23 -6.36
C GLU A 78 10.25 11.79 -6.84
N PHE A 79 9.11 11.22 -6.46
CA PHE A 79 8.67 9.92 -6.91
C PHE A 79 7.35 10.07 -7.68
N ASP A 80 7.43 9.89 -9.00
CA ASP A 80 6.31 10.00 -9.91
C ASP A 80 5.71 8.64 -10.23
N VAL A 81 4.40 8.51 -10.01
CA VAL A 81 3.63 7.37 -10.51
C VAL A 81 2.72 7.84 -11.63
N ILE A 82 3.03 7.38 -12.84
CA ILE A 82 2.38 7.77 -14.09
C ILE A 82 1.38 6.68 -14.50
N TRP A 83 0.11 7.07 -14.65
CA TRP A 83 -0.95 6.22 -15.21
C TRP A 83 -1.46 6.79 -16.54
N PRO A 84 -1.20 6.12 -17.68
CA PRO A 84 -1.76 6.54 -18.94
C PRO A 84 -3.29 6.38 -18.91
N ILE A 85 -4.02 7.45 -19.27
CA ILE A 85 -5.48 7.38 -19.29
C ILE A 85 -5.90 6.60 -20.54
N PRO A 86 -6.67 5.51 -20.39
CA PRO A 86 -7.13 4.72 -21.53
C PRO A 86 -8.04 5.56 -22.46
N PRO A 87 -7.87 5.46 -23.80
CA PRO A 87 -8.70 6.19 -24.74
C PRO A 87 -10.17 5.71 -24.68
N PRO A 88 -11.16 6.55 -25.00
CA PRO A 88 -12.58 6.22 -24.87
C PRO A 88 -13.01 4.93 -25.57
N GLU A 89 -12.39 4.58 -26.69
CA GLU A 89 -12.64 3.32 -27.41
C GLU A 89 -12.26 2.07 -26.59
N SER A 90 -11.24 2.18 -25.74
CA SER A 90 -10.79 1.07 -24.91
C SER A 90 -11.75 0.73 -23.77
N PHE A 91 -12.64 1.65 -23.36
CA PHE A 91 -13.70 1.35 -22.37
C PHE A 91 -14.78 0.40 -22.92
N ARG A 92 -14.86 0.21 -24.25
CA ARG A 92 -15.77 -0.77 -24.88
C ARG A 92 -15.20 -2.18 -24.88
N LYS A 93 -13.88 -2.35 -24.75
CA LYS A 93 -13.32 -3.67 -24.46
C LYS A 93 -13.82 -4.02 -23.07
N LYS A 94 -14.62 -5.08 -22.98
CA LYS A 94 -14.97 -5.73 -21.72
C LYS A 94 -13.62 -6.11 -21.10
N TYR A 95 -13.04 -5.21 -20.31
CA TYR A 95 -11.89 -5.52 -19.50
C TYR A 95 -12.40 -6.68 -18.65
N HIS A 96 -11.97 -7.90 -18.99
CA HIS A 96 -12.16 -9.02 -18.09
C HIS A 96 -11.54 -8.51 -16.80
N LYS A 97 -12.39 -8.19 -15.82
CA LYS A 97 -11.98 -7.64 -14.54
C LYS A 97 -11.17 -8.76 -13.92
N LYS A 98 -9.88 -8.82 -14.27
CA LYS A 98 -8.93 -9.77 -13.72
C LYS A 98 -9.06 -9.51 -12.24
N ARG A 99 -9.56 -10.53 -11.55
CA ARG A 99 -9.90 -10.40 -10.15
C ARG A 99 -8.63 -9.87 -9.45
N PRO A 100 -8.67 -8.71 -8.76
CA PRO A 100 -7.45 -7.96 -8.39
C PRO A 100 -6.38 -8.81 -7.69
N TRP A 101 -6.83 -9.80 -6.92
CA TRP A 101 -6.00 -10.78 -6.24
C TRP A 101 -5.14 -11.64 -7.19
N MET A 102 -5.62 -12.00 -8.39
CA MET A 102 -4.82 -12.73 -9.38
C MET A 102 -3.63 -11.90 -9.88
N VAL A 103 -3.80 -10.58 -10.00
CA VAL A 103 -2.71 -9.68 -10.40
C VAL A 103 -1.69 -9.58 -9.28
N LYS A 104 -2.15 -9.38 -8.04
CA LYS A 104 -1.28 -9.36 -6.85
C LYS A 104 -0.48 -10.66 -6.71
N ARG A 105 -1.14 -11.80 -6.90
CA ARG A 105 -0.51 -13.13 -6.86
C ARG A 105 0.54 -13.31 -7.96
N ARG A 106 0.28 -12.80 -9.17
CA ARG A 106 1.28 -12.81 -10.26
C ARG A 106 2.52 -12.00 -9.89
N HIS A 107 2.35 -10.73 -9.47
CA HIS A 107 3.49 -9.89 -9.11
C HIS A 107 4.31 -10.48 -7.96
N ARG A 108 3.64 -11.10 -6.98
CA ARG A 108 4.31 -11.80 -5.88
C ARG A 108 5.15 -12.98 -6.38
N ARG A 109 4.65 -13.77 -7.33
CA ARG A 109 5.42 -14.86 -7.95
C ARG A 109 6.61 -14.36 -8.76
N GLU A 110 6.45 -13.26 -9.49
CA GLU A 110 7.54 -12.62 -10.24
C GLU A 110 8.63 -12.10 -9.29
N LEU A 111 8.23 -11.51 -8.15
CA LEU A 111 9.15 -11.10 -7.09
C LEU A 111 9.90 -12.29 -6.47
N TYR A 112 9.20 -13.38 -6.15
CA TYR A 112 9.86 -14.59 -5.64
C TYR A 112 10.82 -15.20 -6.66
N ALA A 113 10.43 -15.30 -7.92
CA ALA A 113 11.31 -15.79 -8.98
C ALA A 113 12.57 -14.91 -9.09
N THR A 114 12.44 -13.60 -8.94
CA THR A 114 13.58 -12.68 -8.93
C THR A 114 14.52 -12.97 -7.76
N PHE A 115 13.99 -13.21 -6.56
CA PHE A 115 14.80 -13.61 -5.40
C PHE A 115 15.46 -14.98 -5.57
N GLU A 116 14.77 -15.96 -6.15
CA GLU A 116 15.37 -17.26 -6.49
C GLU A 116 16.60 -17.04 -7.37
N THR A 117 16.47 -16.30 -8.47
CA THR A 117 17.59 -16.03 -9.40
C THR A 117 18.73 -15.25 -8.75
N ALA A 118 18.43 -14.29 -7.87
CA ALA A 118 19.44 -13.52 -7.16
C ALA A 118 20.25 -14.40 -6.18
N LEU A 119 19.59 -15.35 -5.51
CA LEU A 119 20.25 -16.28 -4.59
C LEU A 119 21.05 -17.35 -5.35
N ASP A 120 20.50 -17.85 -6.46
CA ASP A 120 21.21 -18.78 -7.34
C ASP A 120 22.51 -18.15 -7.87
N SER A 121 22.50 -16.85 -8.19
CA SER A 121 23.71 -16.10 -8.60
C SER A 121 24.81 -16.03 -7.53
N ARG A 122 24.46 -16.31 -6.27
CA ARG A 122 25.36 -16.36 -5.11
C ARG A 122 25.70 -17.78 -4.68
N ASN A 123 25.46 -18.78 -5.53
CA ASN A 123 25.68 -20.20 -5.25
C ASN A 123 24.86 -20.73 -4.06
N LEU A 124 23.69 -20.13 -3.81
CA LEU A 124 22.72 -20.62 -2.84
C LEU A 124 21.56 -21.31 -3.58
N PRO A 125 20.91 -22.33 -3.00
CA PRO A 125 19.74 -22.95 -3.61
C PRO A 125 18.54 -21.99 -3.51
N GLY A 126 18.41 -21.07 -4.47
CA GLY A 126 17.51 -19.93 -4.38
C GLY A 126 16.06 -20.32 -4.15
N ARG A 127 15.59 -21.34 -4.87
CA ARG A 127 14.26 -21.91 -4.68
C ARG A 127 14.01 -22.41 -3.25
N GLN A 128 14.93 -23.18 -2.68
CA GLN A 128 14.77 -23.70 -1.32
C GLN A 128 14.86 -22.58 -0.28
N CYS A 129 15.76 -21.62 -0.49
CA CYS A 129 15.93 -20.49 0.41
C CYS A 129 14.70 -19.56 0.44
N VAL A 130 14.08 -19.30 -0.72
CA VAL A 130 12.83 -18.52 -0.78
C VAL A 130 11.68 -19.27 -0.10
N LEU A 131 11.53 -20.58 -0.35
CA LEU A 131 10.50 -21.38 0.32
C LEU A 131 10.70 -21.44 1.84
N ARG A 132 11.94 -21.61 2.31
CA ARG A 132 12.31 -21.55 3.72
C ARG A 132 11.94 -20.19 4.32
N THR A 133 12.28 -19.09 3.65
CA THR A 133 11.97 -17.71 4.10
C THR A 133 10.47 -17.47 4.23
N ILE A 134 9.67 -17.96 3.28
CA ILE A 134 8.19 -17.84 3.32
C ILE A 134 7.62 -18.64 4.49
N CYS A 135 8.13 -19.84 4.73
CA CYS A 135 7.72 -20.69 5.85
C CYS A 135 8.09 -20.05 7.21
N GLU A 136 9.34 -19.58 7.34
CA GLU A 136 9.86 -18.92 8.54
C GLU A 136 9.14 -17.62 8.88
N ALA A 137 8.60 -16.90 7.91
CA ALA A 137 7.88 -15.63 8.14
C ALA A 137 6.68 -15.77 9.08
N LYS A 138 6.10 -16.96 9.21
CA LYS A 138 4.98 -17.21 10.14
C LYS A 138 5.46 -17.30 11.59
N THR A 139 6.68 -17.77 11.82
CA THR A 139 7.20 -18.09 13.17
C THR A 139 8.22 -17.08 13.68
N LEU A 140 9.03 -16.48 12.81
CA LEU A 140 10.10 -15.56 13.19
C LEU A 140 9.64 -14.10 13.33
N LEU A 141 8.58 -13.71 12.62
CA LEU A 141 8.05 -12.34 12.74
C LEU A 141 7.22 -12.23 14.02
N SER A 142 7.32 -11.08 14.70
CA SER A 142 6.54 -10.74 15.88
C SER A 142 5.05 -10.73 15.56
N SER A 143 4.19 -10.56 16.57
CA SER A 143 2.76 -10.35 16.33
C SER A 143 2.52 -9.08 15.50
N PRO A 144 1.44 -9.04 14.68
CA PRO A 144 1.11 -7.85 13.91
C PRO A 144 0.94 -6.62 14.79
N GLY A 145 1.47 -5.48 14.32
CA GLY A 145 1.39 -4.19 15.03
C GLY A 145 2.55 -3.88 15.98
N VAL A 146 3.50 -4.81 16.18
CA VAL A 146 4.71 -4.55 16.99
C VAL A 146 5.76 -3.77 16.20
N SER A 147 6.03 -4.20 14.96
CA SER A 147 7.00 -3.56 14.08
C SER A 147 6.40 -3.38 12.69
N PHE A 148 6.39 -2.13 12.21
CA PHE A 148 5.89 -1.79 10.87
C PHE A 148 6.70 -2.54 9.79
N VAL A 149 8.02 -2.64 9.97
CA VAL A 149 8.89 -3.32 9.01
C VAL A 149 8.56 -4.80 8.93
N GLU A 150 8.36 -5.46 10.07
CA GLU A 150 7.94 -6.86 10.11
C GLU A 150 6.55 -7.08 9.50
N ASP A 151 5.63 -6.14 9.70
CA ASP A 151 4.29 -6.19 9.09
C ASP A 151 4.36 -6.07 7.55
N VAL A 152 5.24 -5.20 7.04
CA VAL A 152 5.49 -5.08 5.60
C VAL A 152 6.11 -6.36 5.04
N ILE A 153 7.10 -6.94 5.74
CA ILE A 153 7.72 -8.21 5.34
C ILE A 153 6.66 -9.33 5.34
N ARG A 154 5.82 -9.39 6.38
CA ARG A 154 4.69 -10.34 6.44
C ARG A 154 3.76 -10.16 5.25
N LEU A 155 3.44 -8.93 4.85
CA LEU A 155 2.58 -8.67 3.70
C LEU A 155 3.20 -9.20 2.39
N ILE A 156 4.50 -8.96 2.19
CA ILE A 156 5.24 -9.39 0.99
C ILE A 156 5.39 -10.91 0.92
N LEU A 157 5.54 -11.59 2.06
CA LEU A 157 5.74 -13.04 2.12
C LEU A 157 4.43 -13.85 2.28
N SER A 158 3.32 -13.23 2.68
CA SER A 158 2.07 -13.94 3.00
C SER A 158 1.20 -14.38 1.82
N ASN A 159 0.88 -15.67 1.74
CA ASN A 159 0.03 -16.20 0.67
C ASN A 159 -1.30 -16.76 1.20
N THR A 160 -2.22 -15.85 1.56
CA THR A 160 -3.47 -16.17 2.26
C THR A 160 -4.65 -16.54 1.35
N GLU A 161 -4.52 -16.34 0.03
CA GLU A 161 -5.62 -16.52 -0.90
C GLU A 161 -5.95 -18.01 -1.14
N LYS A 162 -7.21 -18.41 -0.95
CA LYS A 162 -7.69 -19.78 -1.26
C LYS A 162 -8.01 -19.90 -2.75
N VAL A 163 -7.01 -20.29 -3.54
CA VAL A 163 -7.13 -20.52 -5.00
C VAL A 163 -7.14 -22.02 -5.31
N LYS A 164 -7.86 -22.43 -6.37
CA LYS A 164 -7.93 -23.83 -6.82
C LYS A 164 -6.58 -24.40 -7.30
N GLY A 165 -5.65 -23.55 -7.74
CA GLY A 165 -4.30 -23.94 -8.16
C GLY A 165 -3.29 -23.59 -7.07
N ILE A 166 -2.97 -24.57 -6.23
CA ILE A 166 -1.98 -24.45 -5.15
C ILE A 166 -0.58 -24.50 -5.79
N ASP A 167 0.27 -23.52 -5.48
CA ASP A 167 1.69 -23.54 -5.88
C ASP A 167 2.61 -23.89 -4.70
N SER A 168 3.90 -24.11 -5.00
CA SER A 168 4.90 -24.41 -3.97
C SER A 168 4.99 -23.33 -2.89
N TYR A 169 4.76 -22.07 -3.24
CA TYR A 169 4.78 -20.95 -2.30
C TYR A 169 3.58 -20.96 -1.35
N ASP A 170 2.39 -21.35 -1.82
CA ASP A 170 1.21 -21.59 -0.98
C ASP A 170 1.47 -22.72 0.01
N VAL A 171 2.10 -23.80 -0.46
CA VAL A 171 2.44 -24.95 0.39
C VAL A 171 3.42 -24.51 1.47
N ALA A 172 4.51 -23.82 1.11
CA ALA A 172 5.48 -23.29 2.07
C ALA A 172 4.83 -22.37 3.12
N TYR A 173 3.95 -21.46 2.70
CA TYR A 173 3.26 -20.55 3.62
C TYR A 173 2.29 -21.27 4.58
N ARG A 174 1.68 -22.38 4.15
CA ARG A 174 0.72 -23.17 4.95
C ARG A 174 1.38 -24.29 5.76
N THR A 175 2.66 -24.56 5.54
CA THR A 175 3.38 -25.63 6.21
C THR A 175 3.52 -25.31 7.70
N GLU A 176 3.24 -26.30 8.56
CA GLU A 176 3.42 -26.21 10.02
C GLU A 176 4.61 -27.06 10.50
N MET A 177 5.17 -27.86 9.62
CA MET A 177 6.41 -28.61 9.85
C MET A 177 7.59 -27.64 10.02
N PRO A 178 8.66 -28.04 10.75
CA PRO A 178 9.84 -27.19 10.91
C PRO A 178 10.46 -26.85 9.54
N CYS A 179 10.49 -25.56 9.22
CA CYS A 179 10.88 -25.03 7.91
C CYS A 179 12.29 -25.44 7.50
N ASP A 180 13.20 -25.56 8.47
CA ASP A 180 14.61 -25.90 8.29
C ASP A 180 14.80 -27.32 7.72
N VAL A 181 13.88 -28.23 8.07
CA VAL A 181 13.91 -29.64 7.66
C VAL A 181 13.24 -29.80 6.30
N VAL A 182 12.13 -29.10 6.08
CA VAL A 182 11.35 -29.20 4.83
C VAL A 182 12.09 -28.53 3.67
N TYR A 183 12.75 -27.40 3.93
CA TYR A 183 13.40 -26.59 2.91
C TYR A 183 14.89 -26.40 3.26
N PRO A 184 15.78 -27.31 2.80
CA PRO A 184 17.20 -27.23 3.10
C PRO A 184 17.84 -26.05 2.36
N CYS A 185 18.08 -24.97 3.09
CA CYS A 185 18.87 -23.82 2.66
C CYS A 185 19.97 -23.58 3.71
N PRO A 186 21.22 -23.30 3.33
CA PRO A 186 22.32 -23.15 4.29
C PRO A 186 22.17 -21.93 5.21
N ILE A 187 21.37 -20.94 4.83
CA ILE A 187 21.15 -19.70 5.59
C ILE A 187 19.66 -19.43 5.81
N SER A 188 19.30 -18.78 6.92
CA SER A 188 17.97 -18.17 7.10
C SER A 188 18.05 -16.70 6.69
N LEU A 189 17.55 -16.38 5.51
CA LEU A 189 17.54 -15.02 4.98
C LEU A 189 16.74 -14.08 5.86
N LEU A 190 15.62 -14.57 6.41
CA LEU A 190 14.77 -13.77 7.27
C LEU A 190 15.48 -13.42 8.59
N LYS A 191 16.16 -14.37 9.21
CA LYS A 191 16.92 -14.13 10.44
C LYS A 191 18.09 -13.17 10.20
N LEU A 192 18.80 -13.30 9.08
CA LEU A 192 19.86 -12.36 8.70
C LEU A 192 19.31 -10.95 8.50
N LEU A 193 18.15 -10.81 7.84
CA LEU A 193 17.52 -9.52 7.61
C LEU A 193 17.05 -8.88 8.92
N LEU A 194 16.40 -9.64 9.80
CA LEU A 194 15.95 -9.16 11.11
C LEU A 194 17.13 -8.78 12.01
N PHE A 195 18.21 -9.56 11.99
CA PHE A 195 19.42 -9.22 12.76
C PHE A 195 19.95 -7.83 12.38
N ASN A 196 20.04 -7.52 11.09
CA ASN A 196 20.51 -6.20 10.63
C ASN A 196 19.54 -5.06 10.99
N LEU A 197 18.23 -5.34 11.11
CA LEU A 197 17.24 -4.32 11.48
C LEU A 197 17.27 -3.95 12.97
N TYR A 198 17.61 -4.90 13.84
CA TYR A 198 17.62 -4.70 15.30
C TYR A 198 19.04 -4.58 15.89
N SER A 199 20.08 -4.57 15.05
CA SER A 199 21.46 -4.40 15.50
C SER A 199 21.72 -3.01 16.11
N ASP A 200 20.89 -2.01 15.80
CA ASP A 200 21.06 -0.63 16.24
C ASP A 200 20.50 -0.34 17.65
N ASP A 201 19.69 -1.24 18.24
CA ASP A 201 19.05 -1.02 19.55
C ASP A 201 19.91 -1.49 20.75
N LEU A 202 21.14 -1.96 20.51
CA LEU A 202 22.08 -2.45 21.54
C LEU A 202 23.35 -1.58 21.67
N GLY A 203 23.33 -0.36 21.14
CA GLY A 203 24.41 0.64 21.26
C GLY A 203 24.12 1.74 22.26
#